data_AF-A0A0M3HHI7-F1
#
_entry.id   AF-A0A0M3HHI7-F1
#
_cell.length_a   1.000
_cell.length_b   1.000
_cell.length_c   1.000
_cell.angle_alpha   90.00
_cell.angle_beta   90.00
_cell.angle_gamma   90.00
#
_symmetry.space_group_name_H-M   'P 1'
#
loop_
_entity.id
_entity.type
_entity.pdbx_description
1 polymer ?
#
loop_
_entity_poly.entity_id
_entity_poly.type
_entity_poly.pdbx_seq_one_letter_code
_entity_poly.pdbx_strand_id
1 'polypeptide(L)'
;MYQKTFWQQAHLPYFLDLDREADDQFSRIKTGLAAAIILRDIRPAFVHFIQELNKYIELYSYRFTKGDHIELVRLMYQCLFEEYFDEDIIKICARTLTNLLRYRRLLNRMDLSLGWRPLYDLYVKSMQGKTPRIPSDEEGISAIEAMIAACRYYFPLEATREILDEVYFNFYNFCLLYRNLIISILPFESDFTSIGFVEC
;
A
#
# COMPACT_ATOMS: atom_id res chain seq x y z
N MET A 1 17.54 7.23 -12.30
CA MET A 1 16.91 8.52 -11.98
C MET A 1 15.94 8.30 -10.83
N TYR A 2 16.04 9.08 -9.76
CA TYR A 2 15.24 8.91 -8.55
C TYR A 2 13.84 9.52 -8.72
N GLN A 3 12.81 8.92 -8.13
CA GLN A 3 11.42 9.37 -8.24
C GLN A 3 11.16 10.71 -7.53
N LYS A 4 11.67 10.86 -6.29
CA LYS A 4 11.52 12.10 -5.52
C LYS A 4 12.61 12.22 -4.46
N THR A 5 13.27 13.38 -4.41
CA THR A 5 14.25 13.76 -3.38
C THR A 5 13.78 15.00 -2.63
N PHE A 6 14.35 15.27 -1.46
CA PHE A 6 14.16 16.54 -0.77
C PHE A 6 15.10 17.58 -1.34
N TRP A 7 14.55 18.68 -1.83
CA TRP A 7 15.35 19.78 -2.38
C TRP A 7 16.28 20.40 -1.32
N GLN A 8 15.87 20.42 -0.05
CA GLN A 8 16.69 20.96 1.04
C GLN A 8 17.98 20.18 1.27
N GLN A 9 18.00 18.88 0.99
CA GLN A 9 19.18 18.04 1.18
C GLN A 9 20.32 18.48 0.27
N ALA A 10 20.02 18.99 -0.93
CA ALA A 10 21.01 19.49 -1.88
C ALA A 10 21.75 20.75 -1.37
N HIS A 11 21.22 21.44 -0.36
CA HIS A 11 21.83 22.62 0.23
C HIS A 11 22.71 22.31 1.45
N LEU A 12 22.80 21.04 1.86
CA LEU A 12 23.63 20.66 2.99
C LEU A 12 25.11 20.60 2.59
N PRO A 13 26.03 21.09 3.43
CA PRO A 13 27.48 21.01 3.17
C PRO A 13 28.00 19.59 2.94
N TYR A 14 27.34 18.59 3.53
CA TYR A 14 27.68 17.16 3.46
C TYR A 14 26.74 16.36 2.53
N PHE A 15 26.12 17.02 1.54
CA PHE A 15 25.17 16.37 0.63
C PHE A 15 25.76 15.14 -0.08
N LEU A 16 27.02 15.19 -0.52
CA LEU A 16 27.66 14.06 -1.23
C LEU A 16 27.79 12.81 -0.36
N ASP A 17 28.09 12.99 0.94
CA ASP A 17 28.20 11.87 1.87
C ASP A 17 26.82 11.32 2.22
N LEU A 18 25.83 12.21 2.40
CA LEU A 18 24.42 11.85 2.57
C LEU A 18 23.89 11.06 1.38
N ASP A 19 24.28 11.45 0.16
CA ASP A 19 23.86 10.80 -1.09
C ASP A 19 24.38 9.36 -1.14
N ARG A 20 25.65 9.14 -0.78
CA ARG A 20 26.23 7.79 -0.70
C ARG A 20 25.60 6.95 0.40
N GLU A 21 25.44 7.53 1.59
CA GLU A 21 24.86 6.82 2.73
C GLU A 21 23.43 6.36 2.44
N ALA A 22 22.63 7.17 1.76
CA ALA A 22 21.28 6.80 1.36
C ALA A 22 21.24 5.68 0.29
N ASP A 23 22.18 5.64 -0.65
CA ASP A 23 22.25 4.53 -1.61
C ASP A 23 22.67 3.21 -0.93
N ASP A 24 23.65 3.28 -0.01
CA ASP A 24 24.11 2.14 0.78
C ASP A 24 23.01 1.61 1.72
N GLN A 25 22.31 2.52 2.41
CA GLN A 25 21.21 2.17 3.31
C GLN A 25 20.07 1.50 2.54
N PHE A 26 19.71 2.01 1.36
CA PHE A 26 18.67 1.38 0.54
C PHE A 26 19.08 -0.01 0.04
N SER A 27 20.34 -0.18 -0.39
CA SER A 27 20.89 -1.48 -0.77
C SER A 27 20.81 -2.49 0.38
N ARG A 28 21.15 -2.06 1.60
CA ARG A 28 21.04 -2.86 2.82
C ARG A 28 19.60 -3.24 3.15
N ILE A 29 18.64 -2.32 3.03
CA ILE A 29 17.22 -2.62 3.24
C ILE A 29 16.73 -3.67 2.24
N LYS A 30 17.07 -3.54 0.96
CA LYS A 30 16.67 -4.51 -0.08
C LYS A 30 17.21 -5.91 0.19
N THR A 31 18.51 -6.01 0.44
CA THR A 31 19.16 -7.28 0.76
C THR A 31 18.64 -7.87 2.06
N GLY A 32 18.39 -7.03 3.07
CA GLY A 32 17.81 -7.42 4.34
C GLY A 32 16.39 -7.99 4.22
N LEU A 33 15.51 -7.31 3.49
CA LEU A 33 14.14 -7.79 3.23
C LEU A 33 14.15 -9.11 2.45
N ALA A 34 14.97 -9.22 1.41
CA ALA A 34 15.10 -10.45 0.63
C ALA A 34 15.62 -11.62 1.49
N ALA A 35 16.67 -11.37 2.28
CA ALA A 35 17.23 -12.38 3.18
C ALA A 35 16.22 -12.83 4.25
N ALA A 36 15.48 -11.89 4.85
CA ALA A 36 14.47 -12.19 5.86
C ALA A 36 13.37 -13.11 5.31
N ILE A 37 12.92 -12.88 4.06
CA ILE A 37 11.91 -13.72 3.42
C ILE A 37 12.46 -15.10 3.07
N ILE A 38 13.68 -15.17 2.51
CA ILE A 38 14.32 -16.45 2.15
C ILE A 38 14.56 -17.33 3.38
N LEU A 39 15.05 -16.72 4.47
CA LEU A 39 15.32 -17.41 5.72
C LEU A 39 14.05 -17.66 6.55
N ARG A 40 12.90 -17.11 6.13
CA ARG A 40 11.63 -17.10 6.88
C ARG A 40 11.77 -16.52 8.29
N ASP A 41 12.72 -15.60 8.47
CA ASP A 41 12.93 -14.87 9.72
C ASP A 41 12.07 -13.60 9.73
N ILE A 42 10.82 -13.78 10.16
CA ILE A 42 9.84 -12.70 10.18
C ILE A 42 10.02 -11.80 11.41
N ARG A 43 10.37 -12.41 12.56
CA ARG A 43 10.79 -11.68 13.76
C ARG A 43 12.11 -12.26 14.25
N PRO A 44 13.20 -11.46 14.30
CA PRO A 44 13.23 -9.98 14.30
C PRO A 44 13.51 -9.31 12.94
N ALA A 45 14.02 -10.04 11.94
CA ALA A 45 14.67 -9.43 10.79
C ALA A 45 13.71 -8.62 9.89
N PHE A 46 12.60 -9.23 9.47
CA PHE A 46 11.65 -8.58 8.55
C PHE A 46 11.06 -7.29 9.14
N VAL A 47 10.62 -7.33 10.40
CA VAL A 47 10.07 -6.14 11.10
C VAL A 47 11.11 -5.02 11.20
N HIS A 48 12.37 -5.35 11.49
CA HIS A 48 13.45 -4.37 11.57
C HIS A 48 13.64 -3.64 10.23
N PHE A 49 13.72 -4.38 9.12
CA PHE A 49 13.93 -3.79 7.81
C PHE A 49 12.71 -2.99 7.30
N ILE A 50 11.48 -3.36 7.67
CA ILE A 50 10.31 -2.51 7.36
C ILE A 50 10.35 -1.19 8.14
N GLN A 51 10.71 -1.22 9.43
CA GLN A 51 10.86 0.00 10.21
C GLN A 51 11.98 0.88 9.65
N GLU A 52 13.09 0.27 9.22
CA GLU A 52 14.18 0.96 8.56
C GLU A 52 13.75 1.57 7.22
N LEU A 53 12.93 0.87 6.43
CA LEU A 53 12.33 1.38 5.20
C LEU A 53 11.41 2.59 5.46
N ASN A 54 10.54 2.54 6.47
CA ASN A 54 9.68 3.67 6.82
C ASN A 54 10.51 4.90 7.20
N LYS A 55 11.56 4.71 8.02
CA LYS A 55 12.50 5.79 8.37
C LYS A 55 13.24 6.33 7.15
N TYR A 56 13.66 5.45 6.23
CA TYR A 56 14.28 5.86 4.98
C TYR A 56 13.35 6.76 4.16
N ILE A 57 12.07 6.39 4.03
CA ILE A 57 11.07 7.19 3.30
C ILE A 57 10.89 8.56 3.96
N GLU A 58 10.89 8.63 5.28
CA GLU A 58 10.78 9.89 6.02
C GLU A 58 12.01 10.79 5.83
N LEU A 59 13.22 10.20 5.86
CA LEU A 59 14.49 10.94 5.77
C LEU A 59 14.87 11.32 4.34
N TYR A 60 14.70 10.43 3.37
CA TYR A 60 15.19 10.59 2.00
C TYR A 60 14.07 10.70 0.95
N SER A 61 12.80 10.74 1.39
CA SER A 61 11.64 10.67 0.49
C SER A 61 11.66 9.38 -0.36
N TYR A 62 11.35 9.46 -1.65
CA TYR A 62 11.20 8.30 -2.53
C TYR A 62 12.40 8.27 -3.45
N ARG A 63 13.59 8.17 -2.85
CA ARG A 63 14.85 8.08 -3.60
C ARG A 63 15.07 6.66 -4.11
N PHE A 64 14.06 6.13 -4.79
CA PHE A 64 14.05 4.79 -5.40
C PHE A 64 13.90 4.90 -6.91
N THR A 65 14.24 3.82 -7.60
CA THR A 65 13.79 3.66 -8.98
C THR A 65 12.32 3.28 -8.99
N LYS A 66 11.62 3.61 -10.09
CA LYS A 66 10.22 3.22 -10.26
C LYS A 66 10.03 1.68 -10.20
N GLY A 67 11.00 0.92 -10.73
CA GLY A 67 10.98 -0.54 -10.68
C GLY A 67 11.08 -1.06 -9.24
N ASP A 68 12.04 -0.56 -8.46
CA ASP A 68 12.17 -0.93 -7.04
C ASP A 68 10.90 -0.57 -6.25
N HIS A 69 10.27 0.57 -6.54
CA HIS A 69 9.03 0.98 -5.86
C HIS A 69 7.88 0.02 -6.14
N ILE A 70 7.70 -0.41 -7.39
CA ILE A 70 6.67 -1.40 -7.77
C ILE A 70 6.91 -2.73 -7.06
N GLU A 71 8.16 -3.20 -7.03
CA GLU A 71 8.51 -4.46 -6.37
C GLU A 71 8.29 -4.40 -4.85
N LEU A 72 8.64 -3.28 -4.20
CA LEU A 72 8.33 -3.07 -2.77
C LEU A 72 6.82 -3.11 -2.50
N VAL A 73 6.02 -2.47 -3.35
CA VAL A 73 4.55 -2.48 -3.23
C VAL A 73 3.99 -3.90 -3.41
N ARG A 74 4.47 -4.64 -4.41
CA ARG A 74 4.08 -6.04 -4.64
C ARG A 74 4.45 -6.92 -3.47
N LEU A 75 5.66 -6.76 -2.94
CA LEU A 75 6.15 -7.50 -1.77
C LEU A 75 5.24 -7.26 -0.56
N MET A 76 4.99 -6.00 -0.20
CA MET A 76 4.13 -5.64 0.92
C MET A 76 2.70 -6.18 0.74
N TYR A 77 2.17 -6.13 -0.48
CA TYR A 77 0.84 -6.67 -0.79
C TYR A 77 0.78 -8.19 -0.60
N GLN A 78 1.78 -8.93 -1.10
CA GLN A 78 1.86 -10.38 -0.92
C GLN A 78 1.95 -10.78 0.56
N CYS A 79 2.70 -10.03 1.36
CA CYS A 79 2.84 -10.28 2.79
C CYS A 79 1.50 -10.19 3.56
N LEU A 80 0.48 -9.52 3.05
CA LEU A 80 -0.83 -9.42 3.72
C LEU A 80 -1.61 -10.75 3.69
N PHE A 81 -1.42 -11.57 2.67
CA PHE A 81 -2.23 -12.77 2.43
C PHE A 81 -1.59 -14.06 2.93
N GLU A 82 -0.31 -14.02 3.20
CA GLU A 82 0.53 -15.18 3.41
C GLU A 82 0.40 -15.75 4.84
N GLU A 83 0.31 -17.07 5.01
CA GLU A 83 -0.29 -17.70 6.21
C GLU A 83 0.45 -17.48 7.53
N TYR A 84 1.76 -17.21 7.48
CA TYR A 84 2.65 -17.17 8.64
C TYR A 84 2.76 -15.80 9.33
N PHE A 85 2.11 -14.75 8.81
CA PHE A 85 2.25 -13.40 9.35
C PHE A 85 1.26 -13.09 10.47
N ASP A 86 1.73 -12.72 11.66
CA ASP A 86 0.89 -12.27 12.77
C ASP A 86 0.15 -10.95 12.49
N GLU A 87 -0.81 -10.62 13.35
CA GLU A 87 -1.61 -9.40 13.26
C GLU A 87 -0.75 -8.13 13.22
N ASP A 88 0.30 -8.06 14.04
CA ASP A 88 1.19 -6.89 14.10
C ASP A 88 1.92 -6.65 12.79
N ILE A 89 2.32 -7.73 12.12
CA ILE A 89 3.05 -7.63 10.86
C ILE A 89 2.08 -7.18 9.77
N ILE A 90 0.84 -7.67 9.76
CA ILE A 90 -0.21 -7.18 8.86
C ILE A 90 -0.44 -5.67 9.07
N LYS A 91 -0.53 -5.19 10.32
CA LYS A 91 -0.67 -3.75 10.63
C LYS A 91 0.50 -2.95 10.09
N ILE A 92 1.73 -3.40 10.32
CA ILE A 92 2.95 -2.73 9.87
C ILE A 92 3.00 -2.69 8.34
N CYS A 93 2.73 -3.81 7.66
CA CYS A 93 2.67 -3.89 6.21
C CYS A 93 1.59 -2.97 5.63
N ALA A 94 0.39 -2.92 6.23
CA ALA A 94 -0.70 -2.04 5.79
C ALA A 94 -0.32 -0.55 5.90
N ARG A 95 0.34 -0.15 6.99
CA ARG A 95 0.85 1.22 7.17
C ARG A 95 1.95 1.55 6.18
N THR A 96 2.91 0.66 5.98
CA THR A 96 3.99 0.84 5.02
C THR A 96 3.45 0.91 3.60
N LEU A 97 2.46 0.09 3.24
CA LEU A 97 1.81 0.14 1.93
C LEU A 97 1.06 1.47 1.72
N THR A 98 0.33 1.94 2.74
CA THR A 98 -0.32 3.27 2.74
C THR A 98 0.69 4.39 2.53
N ASN A 99 1.83 4.31 3.21
CA ASN A 99 2.93 5.25 3.03
C ASN A 99 3.46 5.20 1.61
N LEU A 100 3.86 4.02 1.11
CA LEU A 100 4.40 3.84 -0.25
C LEU A 100 3.46 4.35 -1.36
N LEU A 101 2.15 4.28 -1.15
CA LEU A 101 1.13 4.73 -2.10
C LEU A 101 0.66 6.18 -1.87
N ARG A 102 1.25 6.91 -0.91
CA ARG A 102 0.86 8.28 -0.54
C ARG A 102 0.96 9.26 -1.71
N TYR A 103 1.99 9.14 -2.56
CA TYR A 103 2.20 10.04 -3.69
C TYR A 103 1.77 9.39 -5.01
N ARG A 104 0.49 9.61 -5.36
CA ARG A 104 -0.14 9.06 -6.58
C ARG A 104 0.61 9.37 -7.87
N ARG A 105 1.25 10.54 -7.97
CA ARG A 105 2.03 10.94 -9.16
C ARG A 105 3.26 10.06 -9.45
N LEU A 106 3.65 9.18 -8.54
CA LEU A 106 4.87 8.37 -8.68
C LEU A 106 4.64 7.03 -9.40
N LEU A 107 3.40 6.52 -9.37
CA LEU A 107 3.02 5.23 -9.95
C LEU A 107 1.81 5.43 -10.85
N ASN A 108 1.86 4.86 -12.06
CA ASN A 108 0.71 4.87 -12.95
C ASN A 108 -0.14 3.61 -12.72
N ARG A 109 -1.43 3.69 -13.05
CA ARG A 109 -2.38 2.58 -12.97
C ARG A 109 -1.95 1.37 -13.82
N MET A 110 -1.27 1.62 -14.94
CA MET A 110 -0.79 0.56 -15.83
C MET A 110 0.41 -0.22 -15.26
N ASP A 111 1.13 0.35 -14.29
CA ASP A 111 2.31 -0.31 -13.72
C ASP A 111 1.94 -1.29 -12.59
N LEU A 112 0.78 -1.10 -11.97
CA LEU A 112 0.33 -1.81 -10.79
C LEU A 112 -1.16 -2.14 -10.86
N SER A 113 -1.49 -3.42 -11.00
CA SER A 113 -2.86 -3.94 -10.88
C SER A 113 -3.03 -4.68 -9.56
N LEU A 114 -3.79 -4.11 -8.63
CA LEU A 114 -4.10 -4.75 -7.35
C LEU A 114 -5.49 -5.37 -7.37
N GLY A 115 -5.62 -6.57 -6.79
CA GLY A 115 -6.91 -7.24 -6.62
C GLY A 115 -7.70 -6.63 -5.46
N TRP A 116 -8.94 -6.23 -5.71
CA TRP A 116 -9.81 -5.64 -4.68
C TRP A 116 -10.44 -6.70 -3.76
N ARG A 117 -10.81 -7.88 -4.29
CA ARG A 117 -11.48 -8.96 -3.54
C ARG A 117 -10.69 -9.45 -2.33
N PRO A 118 -9.38 -9.78 -2.43
CA PRO A 118 -8.62 -10.26 -1.28
C PRO A 118 -8.52 -9.21 -0.15
N LEU A 119 -8.41 -7.92 -0.52
CA LEU A 119 -8.37 -6.83 0.45
C LEU A 119 -9.71 -6.66 1.17
N TYR A 120 -10.81 -6.82 0.44
CA TYR A 120 -12.15 -6.79 1.01
C TYR A 120 -12.39 -7.95 1.97
N ASP A 121 -12.00 -9.18 1.58
CA ASP A 121 -12.08 -10.35 2.47
C ASP A 121 -11.26 -10.14 3.75
N LEU A 122 -10.08 -9.52 3.64
CA LEU A 122 -9.24 -9.17 4.80
C LEU A 122 -9.95 -8.18 5.74
N TYR A 123 -10.59 -7.15 5.19
CA TYR A 123 -11.36 -6.18 5.97
C TYR A 123 -12.57 -6.82 6.66
N VAL A 124 -13.33 -7.66 5.96
CA VAL A 124 -14.48 -8.37 6.52
C VAL A 124 -14.04 -9.29 7.66
N LYS A 125 -12.94 -10.04 7.48
CA LYS A 125 -12.39 -10.90 8.55
C LYS A 125 -11.91 -10.10 9.76
N SER A 126 -11.28 -8.95 9.53
CA SER A 126 -10.84 -8.01 10.58
C SER A 126 -12.02 -7.49 11.41
N MET A 127 -13.11 -7.09 10.75
CA MET A 127 -14.34 -6.65 11.44
C MET A 127 -15.06 -7.77 12.20
N GLN A 128 -15.00 -9.01 11.68
CA GLN A 128 -15.66 -10.14 12.34
C GLN A 128 -14.91 -10.61 13.59
N GLY A 129 -13.62 -10.31 13.75
CA GLY A 129 -12.83 -10.67 14.92
C GLY A 129 -12.65 -12.19 15.13
N LYS A 130 -12.99 -13.02 14.14
CA LYS A 130 -13.03 -14.48 14.27
C LYS A 130 -11.67 -15.15 14.03
N THR A 131 -10.75 -14.43 13.41
CA THR A 131 -9.44 -14.94 13.01
C THR A 131 -8.35 -14.28 13.85
N PRO A 132 -7.70 -14.99 14.79
CA PRO A 132 -6.73 -14.40 15.72
C PRO A 132 -5.50 -13.80 15.03
N ARG A 133 -5.27 -14.18 13.77
CA ARG A 133 -4.17 -13.69 12.94
C ARG A 133 -4.42 -12.31 12.35
N ILE A 134 -5.68 -11.95 12.15
CA ILE A 134 -6.07 -10.73 11.43
C ILE A 134 -6.33 -9.66 12.48
N PRO A 135 -5.71 -8.48 12.33
CA PRO A 135 -5.84 -7.43 13.32
C PRO A 135 -7.31 -7.04 13.45
N SER A 136 -7.85 -7.14 14.66
CA SER A 136 -9.27 -6.90 14.97
C SER A 136 -9.46 -5.70 15.91
N ASP A 137 -8.37 -5.08 16.31
CA ASP A 137 -8.31 -3.82 17.06
C ASP A 137 -8.65 -2.61 16.17
N GLU A 138 -9.15 -1.54 16.79
CA GLU A 138 -9.50 -0.29 16.08
C GLU A 138 -8.33 0.27 15.26
N GLU A 139 -7.11 0.17 15.79
CA GLU A 139 -5.90 0.66 15.14
C GLU A 139 -5.54 -0.16 13.88
N GLY A 140 -5.78 -1.47 13.93
CA GLY A 140 -5.59 -2.39 12.81
C GLY A 140 -6.65 -2.24 11.73
N ILE A 141 -7.92 -2.10 12.12
CA ILE A 141 -9.03 -1.84 11.18
C ILE A 141 -8.77 -0.53 10.44
N SER A 142 -8.42 0.54 11.16
CA SER A 142 -8.09 1.84 10.58
C SER A 142 -6.90 1.78 9.60
N ALA A 143 -5.86 1.00 9.93
CA ALA A 143 -4.72 0.79 9.03
C ALA A 143 -5.13 0.06 7.74
N ILE A 144 -6.01 -0.94 7.82
CA ILE A 144 -6.54 -1.65 6.65
C ILE A 144 -7.43 -0.72 5.82
N GLU A 145 -8.29 0.09 6.44
CA GLU A 145 -9.14 1.06 5.73
C GLU A 145 -8.30 2.11 4.97
N ALA A 146 -7.28 2.66 5.62
CA ALA A 146 -6.35 3.61 5.00
C ALA A 146 -5.60 2.98 3.82
N MET A 147 -5.18 1.73 3.98
CA MET A 147 -4.53 0.96 2.93
C MET A 147 -5.46 0.71 1.74
N ILE A 148 -6.71 0.29 1.96
CA ILE A 148 -7.72 0.09 0.91
C ILE A 148 -7.98 1.41 0.17
N ALA A 149 -8.13 2.51 0.91
CA ALA A 149 -8.32 3.83 0.33
C ALA A 149 -7.13 4.30 -0.52
N ALA A 150 -5.91 3.88 -0.19
CA ALA A 150 -4.72 4.13 -1.01
C ALA A 150 -4.67 3.22 -2.25
N CYS A 151 -5.06 1.94 -2.10
CA CYS A 151 -5.05 0.94 -3.17
C CYS A 151 -6.13 1.15 -4.24
N ARG A 152 -7.22 1.85 -3.91
CA ARG A 152 -8.38 2.05 -4.81
C ARG A 152 -8.04 2.59 -6.21
N TYR A 153 -7.00 3.42 -6.30
CA TYR A 153 -6.56 4.02 -7.57
C TYR A 153 -5.94 3.01 -8.54
N TYR A 154 -5.52 1.85 -8.03
CA TYR A 154 -4.81 0.80 -8.77
C TYR A 154 -5.67 -0.44 -9.01
N PHE A 155 -6.97 -0.39 -8.68
CA PHE A 155 -7.91 -1.46 -9.01
C PHE A 155 -8.26 -1.44 -10.49
N PRO A 156 -8.54 -2.59 -11.14
CA PRO A 156 -8.97 -2.67 -12.53
C PRO A 156 -10.34 -2.01 -12.76
N LEU A 157 -10.69 -1.63 -14.00
CA LEU A 157 -11.93 -0.85 -14.27
C LEU A 157 -13.17 -1.70 -14.00
N GLU A 158 -13.04 -3.00 -14.26
CA GLU A 158 -14.02 -4.06 -14.06
C GLU A 158 -14.37 -4.22 -12.57
N ALA A 159 -13.45 -3.88 -11.67
CA ALA A 159 -13.65 -3.97 -10.22
C ALA A 159 -14.87 -3.15 -9.77
N THR A 160 -15.11 -1.98 -10.37
CA THR A 160 -16.21 -1.10 -10.00
C THR A 160 -17.56 -1.79 -10.12
N ARG A 161 -17.76 -2.56 -11.20
CA ARG A 161 -19.00 -3.28 -11.45
C ARG A 161 -19.19 -4.42 -10.44
N GLU A 162 -18.15 -5.21 -10.23
CA GLU A 162 -18.20 -6.33 -9.29
C GLU A 162 -18.42 -5.86 -7.84
N ILE A 163 -17.79 -4.75 -7.43
CA ILE A 163 -17.98 -4.13 -6.13
C ILE A 163 -19.43 -3.66 -5.98
N LEU A 164 -19.97 -2.98 -6.99
CA LEU A 164 -21.35 -2.50 -6.95
C LEU A 164 -22.31 -3.69 -6.81
N ASP A 165 -22.14 -4.75 -7.60
CA ASP A 165 -22.98 -5.95 -7.55
C ASP A 165 -22.96 -6.61 -6.14
N GLU A 166 -21.81 -6.70 -5.49
CA GLU A 166 -21.70 -7.22 -4.12
C GLU A 166 -22.28 -6.30 -3.06
N VAL A 167 -22.10 -4.98 -3.19
CA VAL A 167 -22.72 -4.00 -2.29
C VAL A 167 -24.23 -4.05 -2.42
N TYR A 168 -24.78 -4.13 -3.64
CA TYR A 168 -26.22 -4.26 -3.89
C TYR A 168 -26.79 -5.55 -3.28
N PHE A 169 -26.07 -6.67 -3.38
CA PHE A 169 -26.48 -7.94 -2.76
C PHE A 169 -26.49 -7.86 -1.23
N ASN A 170 -25.47 -7.23 -0.63
CA ASN A 170 -25.34 -7.11 0.83
C ASN A 170 -26.14 -5.95 1.44
N PHE A 171 -26.69 -5.05 0.63
CA PHE A 171 -27.49 -3.89 1.06
C PHE A 171 -28.73 -4.30 1.86
N TYR A 172 -29.25 -5.51 1.63
CA TYR A 172 -30.38 -6.05 2.39
C TYR A 172 -30.01 -6.56 3.79
N ASN A 173 -28.73 -6.77 4.11
CA ASN A 173 -28.33 -7.46 5.34
C ASN A 173 -27.63 -6.58 6.39
N PHE A 174 -26.97 -5.46 6.06
CA PHE A 174 -26.18 -4.73 7.07
C PHE A 174 -25.92 -3.24 6.70
N CYS A 175 -26.73 -2.32 7.24
CA CYS A 175 -26.73 -0.89 6.87
C CYS A 175 -25.63 0.01 7.48
N LEU A 176 -24.80 -0.46 8.43
CA LEU A 176 -23.87 0.43 9.17
C LEU A 176 -22.38 0.21 8.87
N LEU A 177 -21.96 -0.98 8.45
CA LEU A 177 -20.54 -1.29 8.19
C LEU A 177 -20.03 -0.77 6.84
N TYR A 178 -20.94 -0.60 5.87
CA TYR A 178 -20.57 -0.30 4.48
C TYR A 178 -20.48 1.18 4.15
N ARG A 179 -20.86 2.10 5.06
CA ARG A 179 -20.91 3.53 4.74
C ARG A 179 -19.50 4.10 4.50
N ASN A 180 -18.51 3.69 5.29
CA ASN A 180 -17.11 4.10 5.08
C ASN A 180 -16.47 3.33 3.92
N LEU A 181 -16.87 2.07 3.71
CA LEU A 181 -16.39 1.22 2.63
C LEU A 181 -16.85 1.69 1.24
N ILE A 182 -18.10 2.12 1.09
CA ILE A 182 -18.66 2.61 -0.18
C ILE A 182 -17.97 3.92 -0.60
N ILE A 183 -17.62 4.78 0.37
CA ILE A 183 -16.86 6.01 0.11
C ILE A 183 -15.37 5.72 -0.16
N SER A 184 -14.80 4.67 0.45
CA SER A 184 -13.39 4.33 0.29
C SER A 184 -13.09 3.52 -0.97
N ILE A 185 -14.00 2.62 -1.40
CA ILE A 185 -13.77 1.68 -2.49
C ILE A 185 -14.16 2.23 -3.86
N LEU A 186 -15.17 3.09 -3.98
CA LEU A 186 -15.56 3.61 -5.30
C LEU A 186 -14.44 4.48 -5.90
N PRO A 187 -13.86 4.10 -7.05
CA PRO A 187 -12.92 4.94 -7.76
C PRO A 187 -13.73 6.05 -8.43
N PHE A 188 -14.09 7.10 -7.69
CA PHE A 188 -14.72 8.28 -8.28
C PHE A 188 -13.63 9.15 -8.92
N GLU A 189 -13.18 8.75 -10.10
CA GLU A 189 -12.57 9.65 -11.08
C GLU A 189 -13.47 9.67 -12.30
N SER A 190 -14.30 10.72 -12.36
CA SER A 190 -15.00 11.13 -13.55
C SER A 190 -13.98 11.70 -14.55
N ASP A 191 -13.46 10.88 -15.45
CA ASP A 191 -12.80 11.37 -16.67
C ASP A 191 -13.86 11.93 -17.64
N PHE A 192 -14.50 13.03 -17.25
CA PHE A 192 -15.23 13.91 -18.17
C PHE A 192 -14.28 14.97 -18.74
N THR A 193 -13.17 14.56 -19.33
CA THR A 193 -12.33 15.46 -20.16
C THR A 193 -11.78 14.80 -21.41
N SER A 194 -12.54 13.92 -22.08
CA SER A 194 -12.25 13.56 -23.48
C SER A 194 -13.33 12.67 -24.10
N ILE A 195 -14.56 13.17 -24.20
CA ILE A 195 -15.45 12.77 -25.29
C ILE A 195 -15.85 14.08 -25.96
N GLY A 196 -15.25 14.33 -27.12
CA GLY A 196 -15.58 15.49 -27.93
C GLY A 196 -17.08 15.52 -28.19
N PHE A 197 -17.69 16.66 -27.89
CA PHE A 197 -18.94 17.05 -28.51
C PHE A 197 -18.69 17.06 -30.02
N VAL A 198 -19.13 16.01 -30.71
CA VAL A 198 -19.57 16.14 -32.10
C VAL A 198 -20.96 16.75 -32.00
N GLU A 199 -21.02 18.08 -32.03
CA GLU A 199 -22.26 18.76 -32.43
C GLU A 199 -22.52 18.48 -33.91
N CYS A 200 -23.82 18.37 -34.20
CA CYS A 200 -24.45 18.00 -35.47
C CYS A 200 -23.89 18.71 -36.72
#